data_AF-A0A933SK28-F1
#
_entry.id   AF-A0A933SK28-F1
#
_cell.length_a   1.000
_cell.length_b   1.000
_cell.length_c   1.000
_cell.angle_alpha   90.00
_cell.angle_beta   90.00
_cell.angle_gamma   90.00
#
_symmetry.space_group_name_H-M   'P 1'
#
loop_
_entity.id
_entity.type
_entity.pdbx_description
1 polymer ?
#
loop_
_entity_poly.entity_id
_entity_poly.type
_entity_poly.pdbx_seq_one_letter_code
_entity_poly.pdbx_strand_id
1 'polypeptide(L)' 'MRRTELMMGVLLMRFEEANGGWRAGRLTQEEAARLLGVCARTFRRQLARYEEGGLNGLRDKRLGQVSHRNETKRGHP' A
#
# COMPACT_ATOMS: atom_id res chain seq x y z
N MET A 1 22.28 2.28 -7.67
CA MET A 1 20.83 2.55 -7.53
C MET A 1 20.07 1.30 -7.93
N ARG A 2 19.47 0.56 -6.99
CA ARG A 2 18.66 -0.62 -7.31
C ARG A 2 17.28 -0.17 -7.78
N ARG A 3 16.73 -0.82 -8.82
CA ARG A 3 15.38 -0.55 -9.37
C ARG A 3 14.28 -0.51 -8.29
N THR A 4 14.50 -1.24 -7.19
CA THR A 4 13.64 -1.29 -6.01
C THR A 4 13.62 0.04 -5.23
N GLU A 5 14.73 0.76 -5.11
CA GLU A 5 14.79 2.03 -4.36
C GLU A 5 14.01 3.14 -5.08
N LEU A 6 14.14 3.22 -6.40
CA LEU A 6 13.36 4.14 -7.24
C LEU A 6 11.86 3.85 -7.18
N MET A 7 11.48 2.57 -7.29
CA MET A 7 10.07 2.15 -7.16
C MET A 7 9.50 2.44 -5.77
N MET A 8 10.30 2.27 -4.71
CA MET A 8 9.88 2.58 -3.34
C MET A 8 9.75 4.10 -3.12
N GLY A 9 10.62 4.91 -3.72
CA GLY A 9 10.50 6.37 -3.67
C GLY A 9 9.19 6.88 -4.28
N VAL A 10 8.82 6.38 -5.47
CA VAL A 10 7.56 6.76 -6.13
C VAL A 10 6.34 6.25 -5.36
N LEU A 11 6.40 5.03 -4.85
CA LEU A 11 5.30 4.45 -4.06
C LEU A 11 5.06 5.21 -2.76
N LEU A 12 6.14 5.65 -2.10
CA LEU A 12 6.08 6.48 -0.91
C LEU A 12 5.44 7.84 -1.20
N MET A 13 5.88 8.52 -2.27
CA MET A 13 5.30 9.80 -2.67
C MET A 13 3.79 9.68 -2.90
N ARG A 14 3.35 8.62 -3.59
CA ARG A 14 1.92 8.36 -3.79
C ARG A 14 1.19 8.00 -2.50
N PHE A 15 1.86 7.32 -1.57
CA PHE A 15 1.27 6.97 -0.27
C PHE A 15 1.03 8.22 0.56
N GLU A 16 1.98 9.15 0.58
CA GLU A 16 1.82 10.44 1.27
C GLU A 16 0.70 11.28 0.67
N GLU A 17 0.58 11.31 -0.66
CA GLU A 17 -0.52 11.99 -1.35
C GLU A 17 -1.88 11.37 -0.99
N ALA A 18 -2.01 10.05 -1.08
CA ALA A 18 -3.23 9.32 -0.75
C ALA A 18 -3.62 9.47 0.72
N ASN A 19 -2.64 9.37 1.63
CA ASN A 19 -2.83 9.56 3.06
C ASN A 19 -3.21 11.02 3.38
N GLY A 20 -2.56 11.99 2.76
CA GLY A 20 -2.89 13.41 2.93
C GLY A 20 -4.30 13.75 2.45
N GLY A 21 -4.71 13.21 1.30
CA GLY A 21 -6.07 13.36 0.78
C GLY A 21 -7.12 12.69 1.67
N TRP A 22 -6.84 11.50 2.18
CA TRP A 22 -7.73 10.81 3.13
C TRP A 22 -7.83 11.53 4.47
N ARG A 23 -6.71 11.95 5.08
CA ARG A 23 -6.69 12.71 6.34
C ARG A 23 -7.37 14.07 6.23
N ALA A 24 -7.30 14.70 5.06
CA ALA A 24 -8.01 15.94 4.77
C ALA A 24 -9.51 15.73 4.48
N GLY A 25 -10.01 14.49 4.49
CA GLY A 25 -11.40 14.16 4.13
C GLY A 25 -11.74 14.36 2.65
N ARG A 26 -10.73 14.61 1.79
CA ARG A 26 -10.90 14.80 0.35
C ARG A 26 -11.01 13.49 -0.42
N LEU A 27 -10.50 12.41 0.15
CA LEU A 27 -10.54 11.07 -0.42
C LEU A 27 -11.16 10.10 0.58
N THR A 28 -12.00 9.21 0.09
CA THR A 28 -12.40 8.01 0.82
C THR A 28 -11.23 7.02 0.88
N GLN A 29 -11.34 6.05 1.79
CA GLN A 29 -10.34 4.99 1.93
C GLN A 29 -10.16 4.19 0.61
N GLU A 30 -11.23 4.03 -0.17
CA GLU A 30 -11.19 3.33 -1.46
C GLU A 30 -10.53 4.16 -2.57
N GLU A 31 -10.74 5.47 -2.58
CA GLU A 31 -10.06 6.38 -3.53
C GLU A 31 -8.57 6.46 -3.25
N ALA A 32 -8.19 6.62 -1.98
CA ALA A 32 -6.79 6.59 -1.55
C ALA A 32 -6.11 5.26 -1.92
N ALA A 33 -6.81 4.14 -1.80
CA ALA A 33 -6.29 2.84 -2.20
C ALA A 33 -6.14 2.69 -3.73
N ARG A 34 -7.09 3.24 -4.51
CA ARG A 34 -7.03 3.27 -5.98
C ARG A 34 -5.84 4.07 -6.50
N LEU A 35 -5.48 5.19 -5.87
CA LEU A 35 -4.28 5.97 -6.22
C LEU A 35 -2.99 5.15 -6.08
N LEU A 36 -2.98 4.20 -5.14
CA LEU A 36 -1.87 3.30 -4.87
C LEU A 36 -1.93 1.99 -5.65
N GLY A 37 -2.99 1.77 -6.45
CA GLY A 37 -3.18 0.52 -7.18
C GLY A 37 -3.41 -0.70 -6.27
N VAL A 38 -3.91 -0.49 -5.05
CA VAL A 38 -4.19 -1.56 -4.08
C VAL A 38 -5.64 -1.52 -3.60
N CYS A 39 -6.10 -2.59 -2.96
CA CYS A 39 -7.43 -2.62 -2.34
C CYS A 39 -7.43 -1.84 -1.01
N ALA A 40 -8.59 -1.31 -0.60
CA ALA A 40 -8.77 -0.55 0.65
C ALA A 40 -8.24 -1.28 1.90
N ARG A 41 -8.40 -2.61 1.99
CA ARG A 41 -7.84 -3.44 3.09
C ARG A 41 -6.31 -3.34 3.17
N THR A 42 -5.63 -3.32 2.03
CA THR A 42 -4.17 -3.19 1.96
C THR A 42 -3.73 -1.77 2.31
N PHE A 43 -4.46 -0.76 1.85
CA PHE A 43 -4.22 0.62 2.25
C PHE A 43 -4.35 0.81 3.77
N ARG A 44 -5.41 0.29 4.40
CA ARG A 44 -5.59 0.33 5.87
C ARG A 44 -4.43 -0.32 6.63
N ARG A 45 -3.92 -1.44 6.13
CA ARG A 45 -2.78 -2.14 6.76
C ARG A 45 -1.48 -1.35 6.62
N GLN A 46 -1.28 -0.67 5.50
CA GLN A 46 -0.13 0.22 5.32
C GLN A 46 -0.24 1.43 6.24
N LEU A 47 -1.42 2.00 6.38
CA LEU A 47 -1.70 3.10 7.30
C LEU A 47 -1.37 2.74 8.75
N ALA A 48 -1.88 1.61 9.25
CA ALA A 48 -1.58 1.16 10.62
C ALA A 48 -0.07 1.06 10.88
N ARG A 49 0.69 0.49 9.93
CA ARG A 49 2.15 0.39 10.03
C ARG A 49 2.85 1.75 9.93
N TYR A 50 2.32 2.64 9.12
CA TYR A 50 2.82 4.01 9.01
C TYR A 50 2.56 4.79 10.31
N GLU A 51 1.45 4.55 11.00
CA GLU A 51 1.19 5.13 12.32
C GLU A 51 2.10 4.55 13.40
N GLU A 52 2.38 3.24 13.36
CA GLU A 52 3.25 2.57 14.33
C GLU A 52 4.76 2.87 14.14
N GLY A 53 5.21 2.98 12.89
CA GLY A 53 6.65 3.00 12.57
C GLY A 53 7.05 3.96 11.46
N GLY A 54 6.14 4.85 11.03
CA GLY A 54 6.36 5.81 9.96
C GLY A 54 6.81 5.15 8.65
N LEU A 55 7.74 5.83 7.99
CA LEU A 55 8.45 5.33 6.80
C LEU A 55 9.08 3.95 6.99
N ASN A 56 9.63 3.67 8.19
CA ASN A 56 10.30 2.40 8.44
C ASN A 56 9.29 1.24 8.54
N GLY A 57 8.07 1.52 9.04
CA GLY A 57 6.96 0.56 9.06
C GLY A 57 6.45 0.16 7.67
N LEU A 58 6.57 1.05 6.69
CA LEU A 58 6.32 0.74 5.27
C LEU A 58 7.49 -0.02 4.62
N ARG A 59 8.72 0.22 5.09
CA ARG A 59 9.96 -0.38 4.56
C ARG A 59 10.19 -1.81 5.02
N ASP A 60 9.86 -2.12 6.27
CA ASP A 60 10.18 -3.38 6.96
C ASP A 60 9.54 -4.63 6.33
N LYS A 61 8.36 -4.47 5.69
CA LYS A 61 7.69 -5.58 5.00
C LYS A 61 7.30 -5.15 3.60
N ARG A 62 8.30 -5.21 2.70
CA ARG A 62 8.21 -5.13 1.24
C ARG A 62 6.77 -4.96 0.76
N LEU A 63 6.43 -3.70 0.51
CA LEU A 63 5.32 -3.29 -0.34
C LEU A 63 5.28 -3.99 -1.71
N GLY A 64 6.40 -4.63 -2.11
CA GLY A 64 6.54 -5.47 -3.29
C GLY A 64 6.25 -6.98 -3.12
N GLN A 65 5.74 -7.45 -1.98
CA GLN A 65 4.98 -8.72 -1.96
C GLN A 65 3.56 -8.45 -2.49
N VAL A 66 3.49 -7.88 -3.69
CA VAL A 66 2.33 -8.08 -4.55
C VAL A 66 2.19 -9.58 -4.66
N SER A 67 1.05 -10.07 -4.15
CA SER A 67 0.73 -11.47 -3.95
C SER A 67 1.30 -12.37 -5.06
N HIS A 68 2.41 -13.06 -4.80
CA HIS A 68 2.78 -14.27 -5.54
C HIS A 68 1.92 -15.47 -5.08
N ARG A 69 0.71 -15.22 -4.57
CA ARG A 69 -0.31 -16.25 -4.36
C ARG A 69 -1.35 -16.13 -5.46
N ASN A 70 -0.97 -16.65 -6.62
CA ASN A 70 -1.90 -17.47 -7.39
C ASN A 70 -2.25 -18.67 -6.49
N GLU A 71 -3.41 -18.65 -5.86
CA GLU A 71 -4.13 -19.90 -5.58
C GLU A 71 -5.56 -19.76 -6.12
N THR A 72 -5.63 -19.78 -7.45
CA THR A 72 -6.71 -20.53 -8.09
C THR A 72 -6.60 -21.95 -7.58
N LYS A 73 -7.53 -22.40 -6.72
CA LYS A 73 -8.24 -23.68 -6.78
C LYS A 73 -9.43 -23.64 -5.83
N ARG A 74 -10.53 -23.07 -6.32
CA ARG A 74 -11.88 -23.41 -5.88
C ARG A 74 -12.15 -24.81 -6.43
N GLY A 75 -11.76 -25.84 -5.69
CA GLY A 75 -12.08 -27.23 -5.97
C GLY A 75 -13.05 -27.75 -4.91
N HIS A 76 -14.35 -27.70 -5.22
CA HIS A 76 -15.32 -28.67 -4.70
C HIS A 76 -15.10 -29.97 -5.47
N PRO A 77 -15.08 -31.12 -4.80
CA PRO A 77 -16.31 -31.92 -4.74
C PRO A 77 -16.86 -32.10 -3.34
#